data_AF-A0A7D9EU07-F1
#
_entry.id   AF-A0A7D9EU07-F1
#
_cell.length_a   1.000
_cell.length_b   1.000
_cell.length_c   1.000
_cell.angle_alpha   90.00
_cell.angle_beta   90.00
_cell.angle_gamma   90.00
#
_symmetry.space_group_name_H-M   'P 1'
#
loop_
_entity.id
_entity.type
_entity.pdbx_description
1 polymer ?
#
loop_
_entity_poly.entity_id
_entity_poly.type
_entity_poly.pdbx_seq_one_letter_code
_entity_poly.pdbx_strand_id
1 'polypeptide(L)'
;MDSDIKGRLSEFHNPRPEKMEFDAETGKLRVVKAPNPDLSVVQTNMSCSFFGGGNLVASSAKDKITLKPKSWIKRDMHVKTMHISCKSDRYQEAHNYAGVIIYQYNGKSDWRTANNTHCKSGYIVIQDTDSENVEKLKSEEFGQVHGAVYRNAFGEPKTKSVVGEGFAIQNGEIKFNSGVFNNPQGSVFHDDHRWMNELSKHCVRKIVEEWMTAGLSGVKQRNFEVKELLGDFDYEMNSIILVDKDNSTRSCNIL
;
A
#
# COMPACT_ATOMS: atom_id res chain seq x y z
N MET A 1 52.34 51.71 -1.83
CA MET A 1 50.89 51.39 -1.92
C MET A 1 50.79 49.90 -1.79
N ASP A 2 50.51 49.48 -0.55
CA ASP A 2 50.34 48.10 -0.12
C ASP A 2 49.08 47.48 -0.74
N SER A 3 49.17 46.20 -1.12
CA SER A 3 47.98 45.35 -1.23
C SER A 3 48.33 43.92 -0.79
N ASP A 4 47.91 43.63 0.44
CA ASP A 4 47.86 42.37 1.16
C ASP A 4 47.28 41.21 0.32
N ILE A 5 47.99 40.09 0.24
CA ILE A 5 47.45 38.78 -0.16
C ILE A 5 47.33 37.95 1.11
N LYS A 6 46.13 37.88 1.70
CA LYS A 6 45.81 36.96 2.80
C LYS A 6 45.08 35.74 2.25
N GLY A 7 45.71 34.58 2.44
CA GLY A 7 45.19 33.26 2.12
C GLY A 7 43.97 32.89 2.97
N ARG A 8 43.05 32.13 2.36
CA ARG A 8 41.84 31.62 2.98
C ARG A 8 42.01 30.11 3.15
N LEU A 9 42.46 29.69 4.33
CA LEU A 9 42.44 28.29 4.76
C LEU A 9 41.01 27.90 5.10
N SER A 10 40.55 26.79 4.52
CA SER A 10 39.26 26.16 4.79
C SER A 10 39.25 25.51 6.17
N GLU A 11 38.36 25.97 7.05
CA GLU A 11 38.05 25.30 8.32
C GLU A 11 37.25 24.02 8.05
N PHE A 12 37.92 22.86 8.15
CA PHE A 12 37.24 21.58 8.24
C PHE A 12 36.57 21.47 9.61
N HIS A 13 35.23 21.55 9.62
CA HIS A 13 34.43 21.20 10.79
C HIS A 13 34.60 19.71 11.09
N ASN A 14 35.34 19.39 12.15
CA ASN A 14 35.34 18.03 12.71
C ASN A 14 33.95 17.75 13.32
N PRO A 15 33.19 16.75 12.82
CA PRO A 15 31.95 16.36 13.48
C PRO A 15 32.29 15.83 14.88
N ARG A 16 31.57 16.34 15.89
CA ARG A 16 31.72 15.86 17.28
C ARG A 16 31.37 14.37 17.32
N PRO A 17 32.13 13.54 18.05
CA PRO A 17 31.81 12.13 18.21
C PRO A 17 30.45 11.99 18.90
N GLU A 18 29.53 11.28 18.25
CA GLU A 18 28.23 10.96 18.84
C GLU A 18 28.41 9.96 19.99
N LYS A 19 27.80 10.24 21.15
CA LYS A 19 27.90 9.39 22.33
C LYS A 19 26.84 8.30 22.25
N MET A 20 27.27 7.03 22.27
CA MET A 20 26.39 5.88 22.40
C MET A 20 26.17 5.56 23.88
N GLU A 21 24.91 5.33 24.26
CA GLU A 21 24.53 4.89 25.60
C GLU A 21 23.71 3.60 25.50
N PHE A 22 23.96 2.66 26.42
CA PHE A 22 23.21 1.42 26.51
C PHE A 22 21.98 1.63 27.40
N ASP A 23 20.81 1.32 26.85
CA ASP A 23 19.54 1.39 27.54
C ASP A 23 19.25 0.04 28.22
N ALA A 24 19.34 0.02 29.56
CA ALA A 24 19.26 -1.20 30.34
C ALA A 24 17.84 -1.81 30.41
N GLU A 25 16.80 -1.01 30.16
CA GLU A 25 15.41 -1.50 30.18
C GLU A 25 15.03 -2.18 28.87
N THR A 26 15.55 -1.66 27.76
CA THR A 26 15.23 -2.18 26.42
C THR A 26 16.31 -3.08 25.82
N GLY A 27 17.50 -3.12 26.43
CA GLY A 27 18.64 -3.91 25.96
C GLY A 27 19.27 -3.39 24.66
N LYS A 28 19.04 -2.12 24.29
CA LYS A 28 19.49 -1.54 23.01
C LYS A 28 20.51 -0.42 23.21
N LEU A 29 21.44 -0.28 22.27
CA LEU A 29 22.32 0.89 22.17
C LEU A 29 21.58 2.02 21.46
N ARG A 30 21.58 3.21 22.07
CA ARG A 30 21.00 4.43 21.48
C ARG A 30 22.07 5.52 21.35
N VAL A 31 21.97 6.30 20.30
CA VAL A 31 22.80 7.49 20.11
C VAL A 31 22.11 8.67 20.81
N VAL A 32 22.78 9.27 21.80
CA VAL A 32 22.22 10.40 22.55
C VAL A 32 22.82 11.69 21.99
N LYS A 33 22.01 12.46 21.26
CA LYS A 33 22.36 13.85 20.88
C LYS A 33 22.16 14.76 22.08
N ALA A 34 23.13 15.65 22.33
CA ALA A 34 23.03 16.63 23.41
C ALA A 34 21.76 17.49 23.21
N PRO A 35 20.97 17.74 24.27
CA PRO A 35 19.76 18.54 24.16
C PRO A 35 20.09 19.97 23.74
N ASN A 36 19.47 20.43 22.66
CA ASN A 36 19.52 21.83 22.24
C ASN A 36 18.48 22.60 23.09
N PRO A 37 18.88 23.61 23.88
CA PRO A 37 18.00 24.19 24.91
C PRO A 37 16.95 25.17 24.37
N ASP A 38 16.77 25.28 23.06
CA ASP A 38 15.86 26.26 22.48
C ASP A 38 15.15 25.67 21.26
N LEU A 39 13.92 25.19 21.46
CA LEU A 39 12.85 25.11 20.46
C LEU A 39 11.61 24.46 21.10
N SER A 40 10.55 25.26 21.23
CA SER A 40 9.20 24.81 21.53
C SER A 40 8.72 23.82 20.46
N VAL A 41 8.15 22.71 20.92
CA VAL A 41 7.60 21.66 20.06
C VAL A 41 6.38 22.19 19.32
N VAL A 42 6.60 22.69 18.10
CA VAL A 42 5.53 22.80 17.10
C VAL A 42 5.50 21.47 16.35
N GLN A 43 4.59 20.59 16.77
CA GLN A 43 4.29 19.34 16.07
C GLN A 43 3.57 19.69 14.76
N THR A 44 4.35 19.98 13.71
CA THR A 44 3.82 20.05 12.36
C THR A 44 3.79 18.65 11.79
N ASN A 45 2.58 18.09 11.65
CA ASN A 45 2.33 16.93 10.81
C ASN A 45 2.62 17.32 9.35
N MET A 46 3.87 17.25 8.93
CA MET A 46 4.27 17.41 7.53
C MET A 46 3.96 16.11 6.78
N SER A 47 2.77 16.02 6.19
CA SER A 47 2.56 15.12 5.06
C SER A 47 3.29 15.72 3.86
N CYS A 48 4.54 15.30 3.65
CA CYS A 48 5.33 15.72 2.50
C CYS A 48 4.62 15.25 1.22
N SER A 49 3.95 16.21 0.55
CA SER A 49 3.19 16.00 -0.68
C SER A 49 3.96 16.65 -1.81
N PHE A 50 5.12 16.11 -2.16
CA PHE A 50 5.88 16.60 -3.31
C PHE A 50 6.37 15.41 -4.15
N PHE A 51 5.81 15.34 -5.36
CA PHE A 51 6.09 14.43 -6.48
C PHE A 51 5.53 12.99 -6.39
N GLY A 52 4.43 12.75 -7.11
CA GLY A 52 4.39 11.58 -8.01
C GLY A 52 3.38 10.46 -7.77
N GLY A 53 2.34 10.57 -6.90
CA GLY A 53 1.47 9.42 -6.63
C GLY A 53 0.05 9.74 -6.20
N GLY A 54 -0.93 8.92 -6.61
CA GLY A 54 -2.17 8.80 -5.86
C GLY A 54 -1.82 8.07 -4.56
N ASN A 55 -2.42 8.46 -3.43
CA ASN A 55 -1.99 7.97 -2.12
C ASN A 55 -3.16 7.38 -1.34
N LEU A 56 -2.92 6.28 -0.65
CA LEU A 56 -3.86 5.73 0.33
C LEU A 56 -3.43 6.21 1.71
N VAL A 57 -4.36 6.84 2.42
CA VAL A 57 -4.13 7.42 3.73
C VAL A 57 -5.20 6.92 4.67
N ALA A 58 -4.80 6.37 5.81
CA ALA A 58 -5.75 6.03 6.84
C ALA A 58 -6.22 7.29 7.57
N SER A 59 -7.46 7.29 8.07
CA SER A 59 -7.89 8.32 9.02
C SER A 59 -7.10 8.23 10.32
N SER A 60 -7.04 9.33 11.08
CA SER A 60 -6.45 9.34 12.43
C SER A 60 -7.09 8.32 13.37
N ALA A 61 -8.40 8.10 13.22
CA ALA A 61 -9.15 7.09 13.96
C ALA A 61 -8.92 5.66 13.45
N LYS A 62 -8.16 5.47 12.36
CA LYS A 62 -7.98 4.23 11.61
C LYS A 62 -9.28 3.55 11.18
N ASP A 63 -10.40 4.29 11.17
CA ASP A 63 -11.74 3.79 10.87
C ASP A 63 -12.04 3.68 9.37
N LYS A 64 -11.15 4.22 8.52
CA LYS A 64 -11.26 4.16 7.07
C LYS A 64 -9.91 4.33 6.38
N ILE A 65 -9.78 3.72 5.20
CA ILE A 65 -8.72 4.05 4.22
C ILE A 65 -9.31 5.09 3.26
N THR A 66 -8.54 6.14 2.99
CA THR A 66 -8.89 7.20 2.04
C THR A 66 -7.97 7.15 0.83
N LEU A 67 -8.52 6.90 -0.35
CA LEU A 67 -7.79 7.00 -1.61
C LEU A 67 -7.83 8.46 -2.07
N LYS A 68 -6.66 9.10 -2.14
CA LYS A 68 -6.48 10.47 -2.61
C LYS A 68 -5.97 10.48 -4.05
N PRO A 69 -6.74 11.01 -5.01
CA PRO A 69 -6.29 11.09 -6.40
C PRO A 69 -5.20 12.16 -6.59
N LYS A 70 -4.33 11.97 -7.59
CA LYS A 70 -3.41 12.98 -8.13
C LYS A 70 -4.14 14.24 -8.66
N SER A 71 -5.42 14.10 -9.01
CA SER A 71 -6.23 15.15 -9.63
C SER A 71 -7.16 15.81 -8.63
N TRP A 72 -7.06 17.14 -8.49
CA TRP A 72 -7.97 17.97 -7.68
C TRP A 72 -9.44 17.96 -8.15
N ILE A 73 -9.72 17.49 -9.37
CA ILE A 73 -11.10 17.37 -9.90
C ILE A 73 -11.76 16.07 -9.41
N LYS A 74 -10.95 15.07 -9.06
CA LYS A 74 -11.44 13.79 -8.56
C LYS A 74 -11.59 13.88 -7.05
N ARG A 75 -12.64 13.24 -6.54
CA ARG A 75 -12.93 13.21 -5.11
C ARG A 75 -12.17 12.08 -4.44
N ASP A 76 -11.85 12.32 -3.18
CA ASP A 76 -11.40 11.29 -2.26
C ASP A 76 -12.42 10.15 -2.20
N MET A 77 -11.93 8.94 -2.00
CA MET A 77 -12.76 7.77 -1.77
C MET A 77 -12.49 7.18 -0.40
N HIS A 78 -13.52 6.63 0.23
CA HIS A 78 -13.39 6.05 1.57
C HIS A 78 -13.78 4.58 1.56
N VAL A 79 -12.92 3.76 2.14
CA VAL A 79 -13.15 2.33 2.38
C VAL A 79 -13.29 2.17 3.89
N LYS A 80 -14.47 1.75 4.35
CA LYS A 80 -14.75 1.47 5.77
C LYS A 80 -14.79 -0.02 6.07
N THR A 81 -15.17 -0.81 5.08
CA THR A 81 -15.33 -2.26 5.19
C THR A 81 -14.64 -2.89 3.98
N MET A 82 -13.95 -4.01 4.19
CA MET A 82 -13.47 -4.88 3.13
C MET A 82 -14.33 -6.14 3.06
N HIS A 83 -14.80 -6.48 1.87
CA HIS A 83 -15.74 -7.57 1.65
C HIS A 83 -15.12 -8.68 0.80
N ILE A 84 -14.96 -9.89 1.33
CA ILE A 84 -14.56 -11.04 0.52
C ILE A 84 -15.77 -11.65 -0.18
N SER A 85 -15.71 -11.71 -1.50
CA SER A 85 -16.77 -12.15 -2.38
C SER A 85 -17.14 -13.61 -2.13
N CYS A 86 -18.43 -13.91 -2.28
CA CYS A 86 -18.92 -15.28 -2.40
C CYS A 86 -18.40 -16.03 -3.62
N LYS A 87 -17.85 -15.31 -4.61
CA LYS A 87 -17.22 -15.86 -5.82
C LYS A 87 -15.75 -16.21 -5.63
N SER A 88 -15.23 -15.99 -4.43
CA SER A 88 -13.88 -16.44 -4.09
C SER A 88 -13.89 -17.95 -3.94
N ASP A 89 -12.86 -18.60 -4.45
CA ASP A 89 -12.65 -20.02 -4.27
C ASP A 89 -12.27 -20.33 -2.82
N ARG A 90 -12.34 -21.61 -2.45
CA ARG A 90 -11.90 -22.07 -1.14
C ARG A 90 -10.40 -22.40 -1.19
N TYR A 91 -9.72 -22.14 -0.09
CA TYR A 91 -8.29 -22.39 -0.01
C TYR A 91 -7.98 -23.89 0.07
N GLN A 92 -6.99 -24.30 -0.72
CA GLN A 92 -6.37 -25.62 -0.78
C GLN A 92 -4.86 -25.39 -0.88
N GLU A 93 -4.10 -26.04 0.00
CA GLU A 93 -2.66 -25.76 0.20
C GLU A 93 -1.80 -25.99 -1.06
N ALA A 94 -2.16 -26.96 -1.90
CA ALA A 94 -1.42 -27.30 -3.11
C ALA A 94 -1.75 -26.42 -4.33
N HIS A 95 -2.64 -25.44 -4.17
CA HIS A 95 -3.15 -24.63 -5.27
C HIS A 95 -2.56 -23.21 -5.26
N ASN A 96 -2.50 -22.60 -6.44
CA ASN A 96 -2.12 -21.20 -6.59
C ASN A 96 -3.35 -20.32 -6.76
N TYR A 97 -3.30 -19.12 -6.22
CA TYR A 97 -4.41 -18.19 -6.26
C TYR A 97 -3.95 -16.81 -6.69
N ALA A 98 -4.89 -16.07 -7.27
CA ALA A 98 -4.75 -14.64 -7.47
C ALA A 98 -5.99 -13.92 -6.94
N GLY A 99 -5.77 -12.74 -6.41
CA GLY A 99 -6.81 -11.92 -5.84
C GLY A 99 -6.73 -10.48 -6.29
N VAL A 100 -7.89 -9.84 -6.28
CA VAL A 100 -8.05 -8.42 -6.56
C VAL A 100 -8.92 -7.79 -5.50
N ILE A 101 -8.57 -6.58 -5.09
CA ILE A 101 -9.40 -5.70 -4.27
C ILE A 101 -9.83 -4.51 -5.12
N ILE A 102 -11.13 -4.22 -5.18
CA ILE A 102 -11.69 -3.15 -6.00
C ILE A 102 -12.22 -2.04 -5.11
N TYR A 103 -11.77 -0.82 -5.38
CA TYR A 103 -12.18 0.39 -4.69
C TYR A 103 -13.25 1.14 -5.48
N GLN A 104 -13.12 1.20 -6.80
CA GLN A 104 -13.97 2.01 -7.65
C GLN A 104 -14.28 1.35 -8.98
N TYR A 105 -15.46 1.67 -9.51
CA TYR A 105 -15.80 1.45 -10.90
C TYR A 105 -16.54 2.67 -11.47
N ASN A 106 -16.08 3.21 -12.60
CA ASN A 106 -16.72 4.36 -13.27
C ASN A 106 -17.00 5.54 -12.32
N GLY A 107 -16.06 5.85 -11.43
CA GLY A 107 -16.25 6.96 -10.47
C GLY A 107 -17.04 6.59 -9.21
N LYS A 108 -17.66 5.40 -9.13
CA LYS A 108 -18.58 5.01 -8.08
C LYS A 108 -17.94 4.08 -7.04
N SER A 109 -18.34 4.26 -5.78
CA SER A 109 -17.99 3.41 -4.64
C SER A 109 -19.02 2.30 -4.35
N ASP A 110 -20.15 2.32 -5.06
CA ASP A 110 -21.21 1.32 -5.01
C ASP A 110 -21.70 1.11 -6.46
N TRP A 111 -21.61 -0.11 -6.96
CA TRP A 111 -21.90 -0.42 -8.36
C TRP A 111 -22.37 -1.86 -8.57
N ARG A 112 -22.90 -2.11 -9.77
CA ARG A 112 -23.18 -3.45 -10.28
C ARG A 112 -22.37 -3.71 -11.55
N THR A 113 -21.85 -4.92 -11.66
CA THR A 113 -21.07 -5.39 -12.83
C THR A 113 -21.98 -6.00 -13.90
N ALA A 114 -21.44 -6.31 -15.09
CA ALA A 114 -22.19 -6.95 -16.17
C ALA A 114 -22.95 -8.22 -15.77
N ASN A 115 -22.37 -9.05 -14.89
CA ASN A 115 -23.04 -10.24 -14.35
C ASN A 115 -23.90 -9.97 -13.09
N ASN A 116 -24.32 -8.72 -12.89
CA ASN A 116 -25.18 -8.26 -11.80
C ASN A 116 -24.61 -8.46 -10.38
N THR A 117 -23.28 -8.51 -10.23
CA THR A 117 -22.64 -8.55 -8.89
C THR A 117 -22.72 -7.19 -8.25
N HIS A 118 -23.32 -7.10 -7.06
CA HIS A 118 -23.29 -5.87 -6.27
C HIS A 118 -21.94 -5.74 -5.56
N CYS A 119 -21.25 -4.65 -5.83
CA CYS A 119 -19.93 -4.36 -5.29
C CYS A 119 -19.94 -3.00 -4.58
N LYS A 120 -19.11 -2.90 -3.55
CA LYS A 120 -18.80 -1.64 -2.85
C LYS A 120 -17.29 -1.48 -2.76
N SER A 121 -16.81 -0.28 -2.46
CA SER A 121 -15.38 -0.05 -2.23
C SER A 121 -14.83 -1.01 -1.17
N GLY A 122 -13.71 -1.67 -1.47
CA GLY A 122 -13.13 -2.73 -0.64
C GLY A 122 -13.59 -4.14 -1.00
N TYR A 123 -14.11 -4.36 -2.21
CA TYR A 123 -14.57 -5.68 -2.66
C TYR A 123 -13.41 -6.57 -3.11
N ILE A 124 -13.21 -7.70 -2.44
CA ILE A 124 -12.12 -8.64 -2.65
C ILE A 124 -12.65 -9.90 -3.34
N VAL A 125 -11.92 -10.40 -4.32
CA VAL A 125 -12.14 -11.73 -4.91
C VAL A 125 -10.80 -12.47 -4.89
N ILE A 126 -10.81 -13.75 -4.53
CA ILE A 126 -9.64 -14.66 -4.58
C ILE A 126 -10.03 -15.90 -5.37
N GLN A 127 -9.33 -16.21 -6.46
CA GLN A 127 -9.65 -17.37 -7.30
C GLN A 127 -8.43 -18.23 -7.57
N ASP A 128 -8.69 -19.53 -7.70
CA ASP A 128 -7.72 -20.54 -8.08
C ASP A 128 -7.27 -20.27 -9.52
N THR A 129 -5.97 -20.04 -9.69
CA THR A 129 -5.41 -19.69 -11.00
C THR A 129 -5.36 -20.86 -11.94
N ASP A 130 -5.42 -22.08 -11.44
CA ASP A 130 -5.33 -23.32 -12.22
C ASP A 130 -6.73 -23.88 -12.54
N SER A 131 -7.79 -23.22 -12.02
CA SER A 131 -9.17 -23.53 -12.40
C SER A 131 -9.42 -23.25 -13.89
N GLU A 132 -10.18 -24.12 -14.55
CA GLU A 132 -10.50 -24.01 -15.98
C GLU A 132 -11.12 -22.64 -16.34
N ASN A 133 -11.91 -22.08 -15.43
CA ASN A 133 -12.57 -20.80 -15.62
C ASN A 133 -11.60 -19.62 -15.68
N VAL A 134 -10.52 -19.64 -14.89
CA VAL A 134 -9.49 -18.61 -14.91
C VAL A 134 -8.50 -18.90 -16.03
N GLU A 135 -8.07 -20.14 -16.20
CA GLU A 135 -7.05 -20.54 -17.18
C GLU A 135 -7.43 -20.13 -18.61
N LYS A 136 -8.66 -20.43 -19.04
CA LYS A 136 -9.14 -20.08 -20.39
C LYS A 136 -9.10 -18.57 -20.68
N LEU A 137 -9.23 -17.74 -19.66
CA LEU A 137 -9.28 -16.28 -19.79
C LEU A 137 -7.87 -15.64 -19.75
N LYS A 138 -6.83 -16.35 -19.30
CA LYS A 138 -5.47 -15.79 -19.14
C LYS A 138 -4.89 -15.28 -20.47
N SER A 139 -5.20 -15.96 -21.58
CA SER A 139 -4.71 -15.58 -22.91
C SER A 139 -5.45 -14.39 -23.52
N GLU A 140 -6.66 -14.11 -23.06
CA GLU A 140 -7.55 -13.07 -23.59
C GLU A 140 -7.43 -11.75 -22.82
N GLU A 141 -7.01 -11.80 -21.55
CA GLU A 141 -7.06 -10.66 -20.64
C GLU A 141 -5.72 -9.94 -20.49
N PHE A 142 -5.78 -8.60 -20.48
CA PHE A 142 -4.63 -7.77 -20.16
C PHE A 142 -4.22 -7.97 -18.69
N GLY A 143 -2.95 -8.28 -18.46
CA GLY A 143 -2.47 -8.67 -17.12
C GLY A 143 -2.70 -10.13 -16.78
N GLN A 144 -3.07 -10.95 -17.78
CA GLN A 144 -3.19 -12.40 -17.75
C GLN A 144 -3.96 -12.87 -16.52
N VAL A 145 -3.26 -13.24 -15.45
CA VAL A 145 -3.83 -13.80 -14.23
C VAL A 145 -4.83 -12.86 -13.54
N HIS A 146 -4.44 -11.63 -13.18
CA HIS A 146 -5.36 -10.73 -12.45
C HIS A 146 -6.52 -10.24 -13.34
N GLY A 147 -6.27 -10.07 -14.64
CA GLY A 147 -7.31 -9.74 -15.62
C GLY A 147 -8.33 -10.86 -15.74
N ALA A 148 -7.87 -12.12 -15.82
CA ALA A 148 -8.72 -13.31 -15.85
C ALA A 148 -9.55 -13.46 -14.58
N VAL A 149 -8.97 -13.27 -13.39
CA VAL A 149 -9.73 -13.29 -12.12
C VAL A 149 -10.81 -12.21 -12.10
N TYR A 150 -10.49 -10.97 -12.52
CA TYR A 150 -11.49 -9.92 -12.64
C TYR A 150 -12.61 -10.30 -13.62
N ARG A 151 -12.25 -10.76 -14.82
CA ARG A 151 -13.21 -11.13 -15.87
C ARG A 151 -14.13 -12.26 -15.42
N ASN A 152 -13.57 -13.31 -14.81
CA ASN A 152 -14.33 -14.43 -14.29
C ASN A 152 -15.31 -14.00 -13.19
N ALA A 153 -14.84 -13.17 -12.25
CA ALA A 153 -15.67 -12.70 -11.14
C ALA A 153 -16.80 -11.76 -11.58
N PHE A 154 -16.54 -10.85 -12.52
CA PHE A 154 -17.43 -9.71 -12.82
C PHE A 154 -18.14 -9.79 -14.17
N GLY A 155 -17.73 -10.73 -15.04
CA GLY A 155 -18.35 -10.98 -16.35
C GLY A 155 -17.99 -9.96 -17.42
N GLU A 156 -17.03 -9.07 -17.15
CA GLU A 156 -16.58 -7.99 -18.03
C GLU A 156 -15.07 -7.80 -17.91
N PRO A 157 -14.39 -7.29 -18.95
CA PRO A 157 -12.94 -7.17 -18.92
C PRO A 157 -12.56 -5.98 -18.04
N LYS A 158 -11.36 -6.01 -17.47
CA LYS A 158 -10.88 -4.86 -16.68
C LYS A 158 -10.67 -3.65 -17.60
N THR A 159 -11.30 -2.53 -17.28
CA THR A 159 -11.08 -1.26 -17.98
C THR A 159 -10.23 -0.29 -17.15
N LYS A 160 -9.92 0.89 -17.72
CA LYS A 160 -9.22 1.98 -17.02
C LYS A 160 -10.07 2.64 -15.92
N SER A 161 -11.39 2.42 -15.92
CA SER A 161 -12.29 2.99 -14.92
C SER A 161 -12.39 2.18 -13.63
N VAL A 162 -11.76 0.99 -13.61
CA VAL A 162 -11.58 0.16 -12.42
C VAL A 162 -10.37 0.68 -11.65
N VAL A 163 -10.58 1.03 -10.38
CA VAL A 163 -9.51 1.33 -9.42
C VAL A 163 -9.47 0.20 -8.40
N GLY A 164 -8.32 -0.43 -8.25
CA GLY A 164 -8.14 -1.61 -7.40
C GLY A 164 -6.69 -2.05 -7.39
N GLU A 165 -6.37 -2.97 -6.49
CA GLU A 165 -5.03 -3.55 -6.33
C GLU A 165 -5.10 -5.08 -6.46
N GLY A 166 -3.99 -5.72 -6.79
CA GLY A 166 -3.88 -7.15 -7.03
C GLY A 166 -2.77 -7.80 -6.20
N PHE A 167 -2.98 -9.07 -5.88
CA PHE A 167 -2.08 -9.91 -5.10
C PHE A 167 -2.17 -11.37 -5.57
N ALA A 168 -1.16 -12.18 -5.25
CA ALA A 168 -1.13 -13.60 -5.54
C ALA A 168 -0.83 -14.41 -4.27
N ILE A 169 -1.26 -15.67 -4.25
CA ILE A 169 -0.82 -16.68 -3.29
C ILE A 169 -0.16 -17.78 -4.11
N GLN A 170 1.13 -18.00 -3.90
CA GLN A 170 1.91 -18.99 -4.62
C GLN A 170 2.65 -19.87 -3.63
N ASN A 171 2.43 -21.18 -3.67
CA ASN A 171 3.00 -22.13 -2.70
C ASN A 171 2.76 -21.68 -1.24
N GLY A 172 1.55 -21.20 -0.94
CA GLY A 172 1.18 -20.69 0.39
C GLY A 172 1.73 -19.29 0.72
N GLU A 173 2.57 -18.67 -0.11
CA GLU A 173 3.12 -17.34 0.15
C GLU A 173 2.31 -16.22 -0.53
N ILE A 174 1.97 -15.18 0.25
CA ILE A 174 1.25 -14.01 -0.26
C ILE A 174 2.23 -13.01 -0.89
N LYS A 175 2.00 -12.67 -2.16
CA LYS A 175 2.78 -11.70 -2.95
C LYS A 175 1.91 -10.52 -3.37
N PHE A 176 2.41 -9.30 -3.12
CA PHE A 176 1.65 -8.06 -3.28
C PHE A 176 2.08 -7.25 -4.49
N ASN A 177 2.15 -7.88 -5.66
CA ASN A 177 2.59 -7.25 -6.89
C ASN A 177 1.61 -7.47 -8.06
N SER A 178 1.31 -6.40 -8.81
CA SER A 178 0.46 -6.48 -10.00
C SER A 178 0.78 -5.36 -10.97
N GLY A 179 1.15 -5.71 -12.20
CA GLY A 179 1.39 -4.71 -13.25
C GLY A 179 0.11 -4.04 -13.76
N VAL A 180 -1.05 -4.67 -13.60
CA VAL A 180 -2.32 -4.20 -14.19
C VAL A 180 -3.24 -3.53 -13.19
N PHE A 181 -3.17 -3.97 -11.92
CA PHE A 181 -3.94 -3.36 -10.85
C PHE A 181 -3.10 -2.34 -10.07
N ASN A 182 -1.88 -2.66 -9.63
CA ASN A 182 -1.13 -1.76 -8.74
C ASN A 182 -0.46 -0.62 -9.52
N ASN A 183 -0.08 -0.85 -10.78
CA ASN A 183 0.47 0.19 -11.67
C ASN A 183 -0.32 0.32 -13.00
N PRO A 184 -1.61 0.68 -12.98
CA PRO A 184 -2.36 0.85 -14.22
C PRO A 184 -1.95 2.15 -14.90
N GLN A 185 -1.55 2.04 -16.17
CA GLN A 185 -1.15 3.20 -16.97
C GLN A 185 -2.23 4.30 -16.97
N GLY A 186 -1.83 5.51 -16.60
CA GLY A 186 -2.69 6.70 -16.60
C GLY A 186 -3.68 6.76 -15.43
N SER A 187 -3.52 5.92 -14.40
CA SER A 187 -4.34 6.02 -13.21
C SER A 187 -3.92 7.20 -12.33
N VAL A 188 -4.90 7.97 -11.87
CA VAL A 188 -4.69 9.07 -10.91
C VAL A 188 -4.70 8.59 -9.45
N PHE A 189 -5.01 7.32 -9.19
CA PHE A 189 -5.15 6.78 -7.83
C PHE A 189 -3.98 5.91 -7.39
N HIS A 190 -3.00 5.67 -8.27
CA HIS A 190 -1.83 4.84 -7.98
C HIS A 190 -0.56 5.67 -7.95
N ASP A 191 0.45 5.18 -7.25
CA ASP A 191 1.76 5.81 -7.07
C ASP A 191 2.80 5.39 -8.12
N ASP A 192 2.33 4.79 -9.22
CA ASP A 192 3.15 4.26 -10.32
C ASP A 192 4.08 3.09 -9.91
N HIS A 193 3.89 2.50 -8.71
CA HIS A 193 4.59 1.30 -8.27
C HIS A 193 3.78 0.04 -8.53
N ARG A 194 4.48 -1.08 -8.81
CA ARG A 194 3.82 -2.39 -8.98
C ARG A 194 3.42 -3.05 -7.67
N TRP A 195 3.85 -2.49 -6.54
CA TRP A 195 3.56 -2.99 -5.20
C TRP A 195 2.19 -2.50 -4.74
N MET A 196 1.47 -3.33 -3.99
CA MET A 196 0.26 -2.89 -3.30
C MET A 196 0.65 -1.89 -2.22
N ASN A 197 -0.15 -0.85 -2.04
CA ASN A 197 0.01 0.12 -0.96
C ASN A 197 0.05 -0.56 0.41
N GLU A 198 0.89 -0.08 1.33
CA GLU A 198 1.12 -0.72 2.62
C GLU A 198 -0.15 -0.85 3.49
N LEU A 199 -1.07 0.11 3.45
CA LEU A 199 -2.35 0.01 4.18
C LEU A 199 -3.23 -1.10 3.62
N SER A 200 -3.34 -1.17 2.30
CA SER A 200 -4.07 -2.22 1.59
C SER A 200 -3.45 -3.59 1.85
N LYS A 201 -2.12 -3.67 1.74
CA LYS A 201 -1.34 -4.89 1.97
C LYS A 201 -1.54 -5.42 3.38
N HIS A 202 -1.53 -4.57 4.40
CA HIS A 202 -1.80 -4.97 5.78
C HIS A 202 -3.20 -5.57 5.94
N CYS A 203 -4.22 -4.87 5.45
CA CYS A 203 -5.60 -5.32 5.53
C CYS A 203 -5.85 -6.61 4.74
N VAL A 204 -5.37 -6.67 3.48
CA VAL A 204 -5.52 -7.83 2.61
C VAL A 204 -4.79 -9.03 3.18
N ARG A 205 -3.59 -8.87 3.75
CA ARG A 205 -2.85 -9.95 4.41
C ARG A 205 -3.70 -10.63 5.49
N LYS A 206 -4.27 -9.85 6.41
CA LYS A 206 -5.14 -10.39 7.48
C LYS A 206 -6.35 -11.15 6.94
N ILE A 207 -7.03 -10.59 5.95
CA ILE A 207 -8.20 -11.21 5.34
C ILE A 207 -7.81 -12.51 4.62
N VAL A 208 -6.69 -12.52 3.91
CA VAL A 208 -6.18 -13.70 3.20
C VAL A 208 -5.75 -14.78 4.19
N GLU A 209 -5.09 -14.43 5.28
CA GLU A 209 -4.69 -15.37 6.34
C GLU A 209 -5.92 -16.01 7.01
N GLU A 210 -6.98 -15.24 7.28
CA GLU A 210 -8.25 -15.80 7.76
C GLU A 210 -8.91 -16.72 6.73
N TRP A 211 -8.91 -16.32 5.45
CA TRP A 211 -9.42 -17.15 4.36
C TRP A 211 -8.64 -18.46 4.18
N MET A 212 -7.30 -18.42 4.28
CA MET A 212 -6.44 -19.60 4.24
C MET A 212 -6.71 -20.51 5.45
N THR A 213 -6.81 -19.94 6.65
CA THR A 213 -7.10 -20.68 7.89
C THR A 213 -8.46 -21.38 7.81
N ALA A 214 -9.45 -20.76 7.19
CA ALA A 214 -10.77 -21.34 6.99
C ALA A 214 -10.77 -22.52 6.00
N GLY A 215 -9.82 -22.54 5.05
CA GLY A 215 -9.62 -23.65 4.11
C GLY A 215 -10.90 -24.01 3.34
N LEU A 216 -11.18 -25.31 3.28
CA LEU A 216 -12.38 -25.87 2.63
C LEU A 216 -13.69 -25.57 3.37
N SER A 217 -13.65 -25.12 4.62
CA SER A 217 -14.86 -24.70 5.34
C SER A 217 -15.35 -23.32 4.86
N GLY A 218 -14.44 -22.51 4.30
CA GLY A 218 -14.72 -21.14 3.89
C GLY A 218 -14.89 -20.19 5.08
N VAL A 219 -14.73 -18.90 4.82
CA VAL A 219 -14.83 -17.86 5.85
C VAL A 219 -16.23 -17.77 6.43
N LYS A 220 -16.31 -17.62 7.76
CA LYS A 220 -17.58 -17.40 8.48
C LYS A 220 -18.05 -15.95 8.35
N GLN A 221 -17.10 -15.02 8.37
CA GLN A 221 -17.32 -13.58 8.20
C GLN A 221 -16.84 -13.17 6.82
N ARG A 222 -17.63 -12.33 6.13
CA ARG A 222 -17.26 -11.81 4.81
C ARG A 222 -17.01 -10.31 4.78
N ASN A 223 -17.42 -9.59 5.82
CA ASN A 223 -17.26 -8.15 5.94
C ASN A 223 -16.29 -7.87 7.09
N PHE A 224 -15.18 -7.21 6.80
CA PHE A 224 -14.15 -6.87 7.76
C PHE A 224 -14.09 -5.36 7.91
N GLU A 225 -14.26 -4.86 9.13
CA GLU A 225 -14.18 -3.42 9.37
C GLU A 225 -12.73 -2.97 9.32
N VAL A 226 -12.46 -1.90 8.56
CA VAL A 226 -11.09 -1.35 8.39
C VAL A 226 -10.49 -0.97 9.75
N LYS A 227 -11.32 -0.52 10.68
CA LYS A 227 -10.91 -0.22 12.06
C LYS A 227 -10.25 -1.40 12.76
N GLU A 228 -10.80 -2.60 12.57
CA GLU A 228 -10.28 -3.83 13.19
C GLU A 228 -9.00 -4.27 12.49
N LEU A 229 -8.98 -4.20 11.15
CA LEU A 229 -7.83 -4.56 10.35
C LEU A 229 -6.61 -3.68 10.64
N LEU A 230 -6.81 -2.37 10.78
CA LEU A 230 -5.75 -1.39 11.04
C LEU A 230 -5.44 -1.18 12.53
N GLY A 231 -6.12 -1.88 13.44
CA GLY A 231 -5.97 -1.66 14.89
C GLY A 231 -4.53 -1.74 15.37
N ASP A 232 -3.77 -2.71 14.86
CA ASP A 232 -2.36 -2.98 15.14
C ASP A 232 -1.40 -2.40 14.08
N PHE A 233 -1.90 -1.69 13.06
CA PHE A 233 -1.03 -1.11 12.05
C PHE A 233 -0.21 0.02 12.66
N ASP A 234 1.10 -0.18 12.75
CA ASP A 234 2.04 0.81 13.24
C ASP A 234 2.57 1.67 12.09
N TYR A 235 2.33 2.99 12.18
CA TYR A 235 2.80 3.95 11.18
C TYR A 235 4.29 4.28 11.37
N GLU A 236 4.81 4.14 12.60
CA GLU A 236 6.18 4.55 12.92
C GLU A 236 7.22 3.53 12.47
N MET A 237 6.90 2.23 12.46
CA MET A 237 7.80 1.22 11.90
C MET A 237 7.91 1.28 10.37
N ASN A 238 6.84 1.68 9.67
CA ASN A 238 6.82 1.70 8.20
C ASN A 238 7.48 2.95 7.59
N SER A 239 7.64 4.04 8.36
CA SER A 239 8.42 5.20 7.93
C SER A 239 9.94 4.95 7.99
N ILE A 240 10.39 4.07 8.89
CA ILE A 240 11.82 3.73 9.07
C ILE A 240 12.35 2.86 7.92
N ILE A 241 11.50 2.04 7.30
CA ILE A 241 11.90 1.15 6.19
C ILE A 241 12.03 1.91 4.85
N LEU A 242 11.50 3.13 4.75
CA LEU A 242 11.57 3.98 3.55
C LEU A 242 12.78 4.93 3.51
N VAL A 243 13.70 4.85 4.48
CA VAL A 243 15.00 5.53 4.38
C VAL A 243 15.95 4.61 3.62
N ASP A 244 16.19 4.98 2.37
CA ASP A 244 16.93 4.22 1.36
C ASP A 244 18.33 3.79 1.83
N LYS A 245 18.78 2.63 1.34
CA LYS A 245 20.12 2.05 1.62
C LYS A 245 21.26 2.79 0.92
N ASP A 246 20.95 3.74 0.05
CA ASP A 246 21.94 4.56 -0.62
C ASP A 246 22.15 5.86 0.15
N ASN A 247 23.22 5.83 0.96
CA ASN A 247 23.74 6.90 1.80
C ASN A 247 24.29 8.08 0.96
N SER A 248 23.47 8.65 0.08
CA SER A 248 23.77 9.80 -0.77
C SER A 248 23.03 11.01 -0.22
N THR A 249 23.68 11.71 0.72
CA THR A 249 23.29 13.05 1.15
C THR A 249 23.37 14.02 -0.03
N ARG A 250 22.23 14.37 -0.64
CA ARG A 250 22.08 15.62 -1.39
C ARG A 250 21.27 16.60 -0.56
N SER A 251 21.99 17.50 0.12
CA SER A 251 21.42 18.73 0.67
C SER A 251 21.07 19.67 -0.49
N CYS A 252 19.78 19.91 -0.72
CA CYS A 252 19.33 21.10 -1.44
C CYS A 252 18.80 22.10 -0.42
N ASN A 253 19.59 23.16 -0.19
CA ASN A 253 19.11 24.40 0.43
C ASN A 253 18.21 25.11 -0.58
N ILE A 254 16.99 25.46 -0.16
CA ILE A 254 16.07 26.29 -0.93
C ILE A 254 16.10 27.69 -0.32
N LEU A 255 16.50 28.67 -1.14
CA LEU A 255 15.96 30.03 -1.09
C LEU A 255 14.81 30.09 -2.11
#